data_AF-A0A852TM45-F1
#
_entry.id   AF-A0A852TM45-F1
#
_cell.length_a   1.000
_cell.length_b   1.000
_cell.length_c   1.000
_cell.angle_alpha   90.00
_cell.angle_beta   90.00
_cell.angle_gamma   90.00
#
_symmetry.space_group_name_H-M   'P 1'
#
loop_
_entity.id
_entity.type
_entity.pdbx_description
1 polymer ?
#
loop_
_entity_poly.entity_id
_entity_poly.type
_entity_poly.pdbx_seq_one_letter_code
_entity_poly.pdbx_strand_id
1 'polypeptide(L)'
;MTLETMKLIQGLLSYYLSIQIMFSILVFLLGRIVLDVYETGVYENPKTVFQRTLTFVTNAFLGIGPYLNKKFFKYSFLKRKFFMLLSIVVQIVASIIVYYVIKNLLRAIFL
;
A
#
# COMPACT_ATOMS: atom_id res chain seq x y z
N MET A 1 -5.56 -25.36 12.51
CA MET A 1 -5.52 -23.93 12.89
C MET A 1 -6.79 -23.62 13.68
N THR A 2 -6.73 -22.85 14.77
CA THR A 2 -7.95 -22.50 15.53
C THR A 2 -8.73 -21.40 14.80
N LEU A 3 -10.04 -21.33 15.03
CA LEU A 3 -10.91 -20.28 14.48
C LEU A 3 -10.40 -18.87 14.83
N GLU A 4 -9.79 -18.72 16.01
CA GLU A 4 -9.21 -17.46 16.48
C GLU A 4 -8.01 -17.03 15.63
N THR A 5 -7.10 -17.95 15.29
CA THR A 5 -5.96 -17.65 14.43
C THR A 5 -6.42 -17.22 13.02
N MET A 6 -7.46 -17.84 12.46
CA MET A 6 -8.04 -17.42 11.17
C MET A 6 -8.59 -16.00 11.21
N LYS A 7 -9.32 -15.65 12.28
CA LYS A 7 -9.87 -14.31 12.46
C LYS A 7 -8.74 -13.28 12.59
N LEU A 8 -7.68 -13.61 13.32
CA LEU A 8 -6.52 -12.75 13.48
C LEU A 8 -5.82 -12.48 12.14
N ILE A 9 -5.57 -13.51 11.33
CA ILE A 9 -4.95 -13.35 10.00
C ILE A 9 -5.83 -12.47 9.09
N GLN A 10 -7.14 -12.71 9.06
CA GLN A 10 -8.08 -11.90 8.27
C GLN A 10 -8.11 -10.44 8.75
N GLY A 11 -8.06 -10.22 10.07
CA GLY A 11 -7.96 -8.89 10.67
C GLY A 11 -6.69 -8.17 10.23
N LEU A 12 -5.52 -8.80 10.38
CA LEU A 12 -4.24 -8.24 9.95
C LEU A 12 -4.20 -7.91 8.44
N LEU A 13 -4.76 -8.79 7.60
CA LEU A 13 -4.86 -8.55 6.17
C LEU A 13 -5.73 -7.33 5.87
N SER A 14 -6.91 -7.23 6.48
CA SER A 14 -7.80 -6.08 6.29
C SER A 14 -7.14 -4.77 6.73
N TYR A 15 -6.43 -4.79 7.86
CA TYR A 15 -5.69 -3.65 8.38
C TYR A 15 -4.57 -3.22 7.44
N TYR A 16 -3.77 -4.17 6.96
CA TYR A 16 -2.71 -3.93 5.99
C TYR A 16 -3.23 -3.30 4.69
N LEU A 17 -4.30 -3.85 4.11
CA LEU A 17 -4.92 -3.30 2.90
C LEU A 17 -5.49 -1.89 3.13
N SER A 18 -6.01 -1.64 4.33
CA SER A 18 -6.55 -0.33 4.72
C SER A 18 -5.44 0.72 4.84
N ILE A 19 -4.29 0.37 5.44
CA ILE A 19 -3.11 1.25 5.52
C ILE A 19 -2.68 1.69 4.11
N GLN A 20 -2.58 0.74 3.17
CA GLN A 20 -2.18 1.02 1.79
C GLN A 20 -3.11 2.02 1.09
N ILE A 21 -4.42 1.89 1.31
CA ILE A 21 -5.42 2.81 0.77
C ILE A 21 -5.31 4.18 1.45
N MET A 22 -5.25 4.21 2.79
CA MET A 22 -5.16 5.47 3.55
C MET A 22 -3.91 6.25 3.18
N PHE A 23 -2.77 5.59 3.01
CA PHE A 23 -1.54 6.27 2.61
C PHE A 23 -1.63 6.83 1.19
N SER A 24 -2.30 6.11 0.28
CA SER A 24 -2.56 6.60 -1.07
C SER A 24 -3.48 7.83 -1.08
N ILE A 25 -4.47 7.88 -0.17
CA ILE A 25 -5.30 9.06 0.07
C ILE A 25 -4.45 10.22 0.62
N LEU A 26 -3.57 9.97 1.59
CA LEU A 26 -2.66 11.00 2.12
C LEU A 26 -1.78 11.60 1.01
N VAL A 27 -1.20 10.77 0.14
CA VAL A 27 -0.44 11.24 -1.03
C VAL A 27 -1.34 12.01 -2.00
N PHE A 28 -2.57 11.56 -2.22
CA PHE A 28 -3.54 12.30 -3.03
C PHE A 28 -3.88 13.67 -2.44
N LEU A 29 -3.97 13.83 -1.13
CA LEU A 29 -4.26 15.12 -0.49
C LEU A 29 -3.02 16.02 -0.48
N LEU A 30 -1.95 15.55 0.15
CA LEU A 30 -0.78 16.36 0.52
C LEU A 30 0.34 16.33 -0.54
N GLY A 31 0.32 15.38 -1.47
CA GLY A 31 1.25 15.34 -2.59
C GLY A 31 2.72 15.24 -2.14
N ARG A 32 3.51 16.28 -2.44
CA ARG A 32 4.96 16.29 -2.20
C ARG A 32 5.32 16.16 -0.72
N ILE A 33 4.54 16.75 0.19
CA ILE A 33 4.84 16.70 1.63
C ILE A 33 4.96 15.25 2.11
N VAL A 34 4.04 14.38 1.70
CA VAL A 34 4.06 12.95 2.08
C VAL A 34 5.15 12.20 1.32
N LEU A 35 5.44 12.58 0.07
CA LEU A 35 6.53 11.98 -0.70
C LEU A 35 7.89 12.25 -0.08
N ASP A 36 8.15 13.48 0.36
CA ASP A 36 9.46 13.84 0.93
C ASP A 36 9.71 13.05 2.23
N VAL A 37 8.68 12.87 3.06
CA VAL A 37 8.74 12.01 4.27
C VAL A 37 8.96 10.55 3.89
N TYR A 38 8.24 10.05 2.88
CA TYR A 38 8.39 8.69 2.39
C TYR A 38 9.80 8.44 1.83
N GLU A 39 10.33 9.35 1.01
CA GLU A 39 11.66 9.26 0.42
C GLU A 39 12.77 9.33 1.49
N THR A 40 12.53 10.00 2.62
CA THR A 40 13.43 9.95 3.79
C THR A 40 13.53 8.54 4.39
N GLY A 41 12.45 7.74 4.29
CA GLY A 41 12.40 6.36 4.76
C GLY A 41 12.81 5.29 3.72
N VAL A 42 13.18 5.70 2.50
CA VAL A 42 13.54 4.83 1.38
C VAL A 42 14.94 5.20 0.91
N TYR A 43 15.92 4.33 1.17
CA TYR A 43 17.29 4.57 0.72
C TYR A 43 17.42 4.22 -0.77
N GLU A 44 17.86 5.17 -1.61
CA GLU A 44 18.07 4.92 -3.04
C GLU A 44 19.17 3.87 -3.31
N ASN A 45 20.23 3.88 -2.50
CA ASN A 45 21.37 2.96 -2.61
C ASN A 45 21.68 2.32 -1.24
N PRO A 46 20.86 1.35 -0.79
CA PRO A 46 21.01 0.76 0.54
C PRO A 46 22.26 -0.14 0.61
N LYS A 47 23.26 0.30 1.37
CA LYS A 47 24.56 -0.38 1.52
C LYS A 47 24.55 -1.46 2.60
N THR A 48 23.71 -1.29 3.62
CA THR A 48 23.63 -2.22 4.75
C THR A 48 22.34 -3.04 4.72
N VAL A 49 22.36 -4.20 5.39
CA VAL A 49 21.15 -5.05 5.54
C VAL A 49 20.02 -4.25 6.20
N PHE A 50 20.34 -3.45 7.23
CA PHE A 50 19.37 -2.59 7.89
C PHE A 50 18.68 -1.61 6.92
N GLN A 51 19.45 -0.91 6.08
CA GLN A 51 18.90 0.02 5.09
C GLN A 51 18.02 -0.70 4.06
N ARG A 52 18.41 -1.90 3.63
CA ARG A 52 17.61 -2.73 2.70
C ARG A 52 16.29 -3.15 3.34
N THR A 53 16.33 -3.60 4.60
CA THR A 53 15.13 -4.01 5.33
C THR A 53 14.19 -2.83 5.55
N LEU A 54 14.69 -1.68 6.00
CA LEU A 54 13.87 -0.47 6.15
C LEU A 54 13.22 -0.06 4.83
N THR A 55 14.00 0.01 3.75
CA THR A 55 13.50 0.35 2.41
C THR A 55 12.41 -0.61 1.96
N PHE A 56 12.62 -1.92 2.17
CA PHE A 56 11.62 -2.95 1.85
C PHE A 56 10.35 -2.77 2.67
N VAL A 57 10.44 -2.56 3.99
CA VAL A 57 9.29 -2.37 4.86
C VAL A 57 8.53 -1.10 4.47
N THR A 58 9.21 0.03 4.29
CA THR A 58 8.58 1.28 3.86
C THR A 58 7.84 1.11 2.54
N ASN A 59 8.47 0.46 1.55
CA ASN A 59 7.84 0.19 0.26
C ASN A 59 6.66 -0.78 0.39
N ALA A 60 6.79 -1.83 1.19
CA ALA A 60 5.79 -2.87 1.36
C ALA A 60 4.54 -2.38 2.09
N PHE A 61 4.64 -1.37 2.96
CA PHE A 61 3.49 -0.84 3.71
C PHE A 61 2.93 0.47 3.14
N LEU A 62 3.78 1.29 2.52
CA LEU A 62 3.44 2.66 2.13
C LEU A 62 3.68 2.95 0.63
N GLY A 63 4.21 2.00 -0.14
CA GLY A 63 4.79 2.29 -1.45
C GLY A 63 3.81 2.56 -2.60
N ILE A 64 2.56 2.06 -2.54
CA ILE A 64 1.65 2.13 -3.72
C ILE A 64 1.31 3.59 -4.09
N GLY A 65 0.85 4.38 -3.12
CA GLY A 65 0.50 5.78 -3.33
C GLY A 65 1.67 6.64 -3.86
N PRO A 66 2.84 6.64 -3.18
CA PRO A 66 4.05 7.32 -3.63
C PRO A 66 4.51 6.90 -5.02
N TYR A 67 4.54 5.60 -5.29
CA TYR A 67 4.94 5.06 -6.59
C TYR A 67 4.04 5.60 -7.71
N LEU A 68 2.72 5.55 -7.54
CA LEU A 68 1.77 6.05 -8.52
C LEU A 68 1.88 7.56 -8.71
N ASN A 69 2.00 8.33 -7.62
CA ASN A 69 2.12 9.78 -7.71
C ASN A 69 3.41 10.21 -8.44
N LYS A 70 4.53 9.51 -8.17
CA LYS A 70 5.81 9.73 -8.87
C LYS A 70 5.69 9.38 -10.36
N LYS A 71 5.01 8.28 -10.70
CA LYS A 71 4.70 7.90 -12.09
C LYS A 71 3.87 8.95 -12.84
N PHE A 72 3.02 9.68 -12.13
CA PHE A 72 2.16 10.73 -12.70
C PHE A 72 2.78 12.13 -12.69
N PHE A 73 4.03 12.30 -12.24
CA PHE A 73 4.72 13.60 -12.27
C PHE A 73 4.94 14.17 -13.67
N LYS A 74 4.88 13.34 -14.72
CA LYS A 74 4.90 13.78 -16.11
C LYS A 74 3.68 14.59 -16.55
N TYR A 75 2.60 14.60 -15.76
CA TYR A 75 1.36 15.31 -16.07
C TYR A 75 1.22 16.61 -15.26
N SER A 76 0.35 17.52 -15.71
CA SER A 76 -0.03 18.70 -14.94
C SER A 76 -0.66 18.33 -13.59
N PHE A 77 -0.60 19.24 -12.61
CA PHE A 77 -1.09 19.00 -11.25
C PHE A 77 -2.52 18.44 -11.21
N LEU A 78 -3.45 19.02 -11.98
CA LEU A 78 -4.85 18.60 -12.01
C LEU A 78 -5.00 17.19 -12.61
N LYS A 79 -4.32 16.90 -13.73
CA LYS A 79 -4.31 15.57 -14.34
C LYS A 79 -3.72 14.53 -13.39
N ARG A 80 -2.65 14.87 -12.68
CA ARG A 80 -2.04 14.01 -11.67
C ARG A 80 -3.02 13.66 -10.55
N LYS A 81 -3.74 14.64 -10.00
CA LYS A 81 -4.77 14.40 -8.98
C LYS A 81 -5.90 13.50 -9.51
N PHE A 82 -6.35 13.73 -10.74
CA PHE A 82 -7.36 12.88 -11.38
C PHE A 82 -6.89 11.42 -11.52
N PHE A 83 -5.68 11.18 -12.04
CA PHE A 83 -5.13 9.83 -12.16
C PHE A 83 -4.88 9.16 -10.81
N MET A 84 -4.45 9.92 -9.80
CA MET A 84 -4.33 9.42 -8.42
C MET A 84 -5.68 8.98 -7.87
N LEU A 85 -6.73 9.80 -8.04
CA LEU A 85 -8.09 9.46 -7.60
C LEU A 85 -8.58 8.17 -8.27
N LEU A 86 -8.43 8.06 -9.59
CA LEU A 86 -8.77 6.84 -10.33
C LEU A 86 -8.00 5.62 -9.81
N SER A 87 -6.71 5.79 -9.52
CA SER A 87 -5.87 4.70 -9.02
C SER A 87 -6.28 4.26 -7.61
N ILE A 88 -6.71 5.17 -6.74
CA ILE A 88 -7.25 4.85 -5.42
C ILE A 88 -8.52 4.01 -5.55
N VAL A 89 -9.43 4.38 -6.46
CA VAL A 89 -10.65 3.59 -6.72
C VAL A 89 -10.28 2.17 -7.17
N VAL A 90 -9.36 2.05 -8.12
CA VAL A 90 -8.86 0.73 -8.58
C VAL A 90 -8.22 -0.05 -7.43
N GLN A 91 -7.44 0.61 -6.58
CA GLN A 91 -6.79 -0.01 -5.42
C GLN A 91 -7.80 -0.50 -4.38
N ILE A 92 -8.88 0.24 -4.12
CA ILE A 92 -9.96 -0.22 -3.23
C ILE A 92 -10.59 -1.50 -3.76
N VAL A 93 -10.94 -1.54 -5.05
CA VAL A 93 -11.52 -2.73 -5.68
C VAL A 93 -10.52 -3.91 -5.63
N ALA A 94 -9.26 -3.67 -5.96
CA ALA A 94 -8.21 -4.69 -5.89
C ALA A 94 -8.03 -5.23 -4.46
N SER A 95 -8.01 -4.37 -3.46
CA SER A 95 -7.92 -4.77 -2.04
C SER A 95 -9.09 -5.65 -1.61
N ILE A 96 -10.32 -5.32 -2.03
CA ILE A 96 -11.50 -6.15 -1.74
C ILE A 96 -11.34 -7.54 -2.36
N ILE A 97 -10.92 -7.62 -3.63
CA ILE A 97 -10.68 -8.88 -4.32
C ILE A 97 -9.62 -9.71 -3.58
N VAL A 98 -8.47 -9.11 -3.27
CA VAL A 98 -7.37 -9.78 -2.55
C VAL A 98 -7.84 -10.32 -1.20
N TYR A 99 -8.60 -9.52 -0.44
CA TYR A 99 -9.16 -9.95 0.85
C TYR A 99 -10.02 -11.21 0.71
N TYR A 100 -10.95 -11.23 -0.24
CA TYR A 100 -11.83 -12.38 -0.44
C TYR A 100 -11.10 -13.62 -0.97
N VAL A 101 -10.13 -13.43 -1.87
CA VAL A 101 -9.29 -14.53 -2.36
C VAL A 101 -8.55 -15.19 -1.21
N ILE A 102 -7.84 -14.41 -0.38
CA ILE A 102 -7.08 -14.96 0.75
C ILE A 102 -8.02 -15.58 1.78
N LYS A 103 -9.16 -14.93 2.08
CA LYS A 103 -10.18 -15.47 2.99
C LYS A 103 -10.68 -16.84 2.53
N ASN A 104 -10.95 -17.00 1.23
CA ASN A 104 -11.44 -18.26 0.67
C ASN A 104 -10.35 -19.34 0.63
N LEU A 105 -9.11 -18.98 0.29
CA LEU A 105 -7.97 -19.90 0.34
C LEU A 105 -7.71 -20.40 1.77
N LEU A 106 -7.75 -19.51 2.76
CA LEU A 106 -7.62 -19.90 4.17
C LEU A 106 -8.75 -20.82 4.63
N ARG A 107 -9.96 -20.68 4.08
CA ARG A 107 -11.03 -21.65 4.34
C ARG A 107 -10.73 -22.99 3.68
N ALA A 108 -10.38 -23.00 2.40
CA ALA A 108 -10.14 -24.24 1.65
C ALA A 108 -8.98 -25.10 2.19
N ILE A 109 -7.96 -24.48 2.81
CA ILE A 109 -6.80 -25.21 3.33
C ILE A 109 -7.05 -25.79 4.74
N PHE A 110 -7.89 -25.13 5.54
CA PHE A 110 -7.99 -25.38 6.98
C PHE A 110 -9.38 -25.82 7.46
N LEU A 111 -10.35 -25.90 6.55
CA LEU A 111 -11.71 -26.39 6.73
C LEU A 111 -11.93 -27.52 5.72
#